data_AF-A0A7R9F0A0-F1
#
_entry.id   AF-A0A7R9F0A0-F1
#
_cell.length_a   1.000
_cell.length_b   1.000
_cell.length_c   1.000
_cell.angle_alpha   90.00
_cell.angle_beta   90.00
_cell.angle_gamma   90.00
#
_symmetry.space_group_name_H-M   'P 1'
#
loop_
_entity.id
_entity.type
_entity.pdbx_description
1 polymer ?
#
loop_
_entity_poly.entity_id
_entity_poly.type
_entity_poly.pdbx_seq_one_letter_code
_entity_poly.pdbx_strand_id
1 'polypeptide(L)'
;MCSIVPLLPTIQSGYVFYRTIAANNSIWIRNPRNKVALQPGHSLMDWVRLGQSGKDLTGVKGVLQDVTVAQLAKHNKRHDAWLAIRGRVYNVSHYMDFHPGGEEELMRGVGKDATDLFNQVHAWVNFESLLQKCLVGRLRKNEGSKVDLGVLLFGSKKSNAGAKQVPVLPGPTVAEDSKPKGRVPVPMDWFQKQDVVSVVYYTKVTCPVVEVRLVDDRDLSVYVRLGGTYTLLSHLSLEEEVSWPCKVSTNDDTGKIELQLVKKLPKLWARLGAECSDNGTMHSNTDVFAPFLPYIVAGVTPVTHNTKLLVLRRRDCAYRTVPIGHHVRVRSNIQVVAALCPSFVPPEWQPDALCLMVKEYPAGALTPWLCSLCPGDTVELSGPEGSFSTKLLAEMTSLYLVAAGTGLTPMLALIVWALEGRGSRRFTVTHVLSEASDDWVGRRGHIDESFLQELLPDIASDPTQFVCVCGPTAFTELTRNL
;
A
#
# COMPACT_ATOMS: atom_id res chain seq x y z
N MET A 1 22.30 10.52 11.17
CA MET A 1 22.39 11.41 9.99
C MET A 1 23.33 10.74 9.00
N CYS A 2 22.80 10.09 7.97
CA CYS A 2 23.60 9.46 6.91
C CYS A 2 23.61 10.39 5.70
N SER A 3 24.75 11.03 5.46
CA SER A 3 24.97 11.83 4.26
C SER A 3 25.17 10.88 3.07
N ILE A 4 24.13 10.68 2.25
CA ILE A 4 24.16 9.92 0.98
C ILE A 4 24.78 10.76 -0.16
N VAL A 5 25.60 11.75 0.20
CA VAL A 5 26.11 12.80 -0.69
C VAL A 5 27.09 12.31 -1.78
N PRO A 6 27.79 11.15 -1.71
CA PRO A 6 28.69 10.79 -2.81
C PRO A 6 28.06 9.89 -3.90
N LEU A 7 26.74 9.70 -3.98
CA LEU A 7 26.12 8.91 -5.07
C LEU A 7 25.91 9.71 -6.38
N LEU A 8 26.06 11.03 -6.36
CA LEU A 8 25.72 11.92 -7.47
C LEU A 8 26.82 12.19 -8.54
N PRO A 9 28.15 11.96 -8.35
CA PRO A 9 29.12 12.40 -9.37
C PRO A 9 29.24 11.55 -10.64
N THR A 10 28.63 10.35 -10.73
CA THR A 10 28.94 9.40 -11.82
C THR A 10 27.70 9.02 -12.64
N ILE A 11 27.17 9.98 -13.40
CA ILE A 11 26.27 9.73 -14.55
C ILE A 11 27.00 10.17 -15.84
N GLN A 12 28.11 9.48 -16.16
CA GLN A 12 28.64 9.42 -17.52
C GLN A 12 28.30 8.06 -18.11
N SER A 13 28.15 8.01 -19.44
CA SER A 13 27.75 6.85 -20.27
C SER A 13 28.10 5.48 -19.66
N GLY A 14 27.19 4.96 -18.83
CA GLY A 14 27.49 3.84 -17.97
C GLY A 14 26.25 3.28 -17.29
N TYR A 15 26.36 2.01 -16.95
CA TYR A 15 25.38 1.22 -16.25
C TYR A 15 25.77 1.14 -14.78
N VAL A 16 24.77 1.16 -13.90
CA VAL A 16 25.00 1.03 -12.46
C VAL A 16 24.16 -0.12 -11.94
N PHE A 17 24.86 -1.08 -11.33
CA PHE A 17 24.27 -2.23 -10.67
C PHE A 17 24.35 -2.04 -9.17
N TYR A 18 23.24 -2.31 -8.50
CA TYR A 18 23.13 -2.27 -7.06
C TYR A 18 22.70 -3.63 -6.55
N ARG A 19 23.39 -4.13 -5.51
CA ARG A 19 23.00 -5.35 -4.80
C ARG A 19 22.76 -5.02 -3.33
N THR A 20 21.58 -5.39 -2.84
CA THR A 20 21.21 -5.30 -1.43
C THR A 20 20.89 -6.69 -0.88
N ILE A 21 21.61 -7.14 0.17
CA ILE A 21 21.35 -8.43 0.83
C ILE A 21 20.44 -8.19 2.05
N ALA A 22 19.23 -8.72 2.03
CA ALA A 22 18.26 -8.79 3.12
C ALA A 22 18.24 -10.19 3.79
N ALA A 23 19.21 -10.48 4.66
CA ALA A 23 19.08 -11.65 5.54
C ALA A 23 18.51 -11.26 6.91
N ASN A 24 17.43 -11.96 7.29
CA ASN A 24 16.92 -12.06 8.64
C ASN A 24 18.05 -12.41 9.61
N ASN A 25 18.34 -11.49 10.52
CA ASN A 25 18.66 -11.83 11.91
C ASN A 25 18.36 -10.61 12.76
N SER A 26 17.07 -10.35 12.95
CA SER A 26 16.65 -9.55 14.08
C SER A 26 16.74 -10.41 15.34
N ILE A 27 17.82 -10.25 16.09
CA ILE A 27 17.77 -10.40 17.55
C ILE A 27 16.93 -9.21 18.04
N TRP A 28 15.61 -9.33 17.92
CA TRP A 28 14.72 -8.77 18.91
C TRP A 28 14.50 -9.89 19.91
N ILE A 29 14.71 -9.59 21.19
CA ILE A 29 14.23 -10.43 22.30
C ILE A 29 12.72 -10.57 22.11
N ARG A 30 12.31 -11.62 21.38
CA ARG A 30 10.93 -12.04 21.21
C ARG A 30 10.65 -13.00 22.33
N ASN A 31 9.62 -12.68 23.11
CA ASN A 31 8.95 -13.63 23.98
C ASN A 31 8.70 -14.92 23.16
N PRO A 32 9.24 -16.09 23.55
CA PRO A 32 9.26 -17.27 22.71
C PRO A 32 7.83 -17.79 22.54
N ARG A 33 7.23 -17.53 21.37
CA ARG A 33 6.06 -18.28 20.93
C ARG A 33 6.57 -19.58 20.34
N ASN A 34 6.42 -20.67 21.08
CA ASN A 34 6.69 -22.04 20.62
C ASN A 34 5.96 -22.28 19.30
N LYS A 35 6.69 -22.24 18.18
CA LYS A 35 6.18 -22.69 16.89
C LYS A 35 6.59 -24.15 16.75
N VAL A 36 5.61 -25.02 16.52
CA VAL A 36 5.86 -26.44 16.28
C VAL A 36 6.29 -26.61 14.82
N ALA A 37 7.33 -27.40 14.57
CA ALA A 37 7.73 -27.75 13.21
C ALA A 37 6.60 -28.56 12.54
N LEU A 38 6.03 -28.04 11.47
CA LEU A 38 4.98 -28.72 10.71
C LEU A 38 5.59 -29.91 9.96
N GLN A 39 4.85 -31.02 9.86
CA GLN A 39 5.29 -32.17 9.09
C GLN A 39 5.38 -31.83 7.59
N PRO A 40 6.28 -32.48 6.82
CA PRO A 40 6.34 -32.30 5.37
C PRO A 40 4.95 -32.47 4.73
N GLY A 41 4.57 -31.55 3.85
CA GLY A 41 3.24 -31.54 3.19
C GLY A 41 2.11 -30.88 3.98
N HIS A 42 2.41 -30.22 5.11
CA HIS A 42 1.42 -29.48 5.92
C HIS A 42 1.70 -27.97 5.96
N SER A 43 2.27 -27.42 4.88
CA SER A 43 2.46 -25.97 4.75
C SER A 43 1.12 -25.25 4.54
N LEU A 44 1.11 -23.93 4.68
CA LEU A 44 -0.06 -23.11 4.34
C LEU A 44 -0.50 -23.30 2.88
N MET A 45 0.44 -23.54 1.96
CA MET A 45 0.13 -23.80 0.56
C MET A 45 -0.53 -25.16 0.36
N ASP A 46 -0.12 -26.17 1.13
CA ASP A 46 -0.76 -27.48 1.13
C ASP A 46 -2.19 -27.41 1.70
N TRP A 47 -2.40 -26.55 2.72
CA TRP A 47 -3.75 -26.25 3.23
C TRP A 47 -4.65 -25.61 2.17
N VAL A 48 -4.15 -24.61 1.44
CA VAL A 48 -4.90 -23.96 0.35
C VAL A 48 -5.25 -24.98 -0.74
N ARG A 49 -4.30 -25.86 -1.09
CA ARG A 49 -4.53 -26.95 -2.07
C ARG A 49 -5.60 -27.93 -1.58
N LEU A 50 -5.59 -28.30 -0.30
CA LEU A 50 -6.62 -29.15 0.31
C LEU A 50 -8.01 -28.48 0.29
N GLY A 51 -8.08 -27.17 0.56
CA GLY A 51 -9.31 -26.38 0.45
C GLY A 51 -9.89 -26.27 -0.96
N GLN A 52 -9.08 -26.53 -1.99
CA GLN A 52 -9.45 -26.53 -3.41
C GLN A 52 -9.74 -27.93 -3.97
N SER A 53 -9.48 -29.00 -3.21
CA SER A 53 -9.61 -30.38 -3.69
C SER A 53 -11.06 -30.89 -3.82
N GLY A 54 -12.05 -30.05 -3.51
CA GLY A 54 -13.48 -30.42 -3.49
C GLY A 54 -13.89 -31.32 -2.33
N LYS A 55 -12.97 -31.64 -1.40
CA LYS A 55 -13.27 -32.41 -0.19
C LYS A 55 -14.14 -31.55 0.76
N ASP A 56 -15.18 -32.13 1.33
CA ASP A 56 -16.00 -31.43 2.32
C ASP A 56 -15.23 -31.28 3.63
N LEU A 57 -14.74 -30.06 3.90
CA LEU A 57 -14.02 -29.72 5.13
C LEU A 57 -14.96 -29.21 6.24
N THR A 58 -16.25 -29.03 5.94
CA THR A 58 -17.25 -28.57 6.92
C THR A 58 -17.85 -29.74 7.69
N GLY A 59 -17.94 -30.92 7.06
CA GLY A 59 -18.62 -32.10 7.60
C GLY A 59 -20.15 -32.02 7.59
N VAL A 60 -20.71 -30.94 7.00
CA VAL A 60 -22.15 -30.67 6.93
C VAL A 60 -22.67 -30.56 5.49
N LYS A 61 -21.90 -31.07 4.51
CA LYS A 61 -22.26 -31.16 3.10
C LYS A 61 -22.73 -29.82 2.50
N GLY A 62 -22.11 -28.72 2.95
CA GLY A 62 -22.38 -27.37 2.43
C GLY A 62 -23.65 -26.70 2.96
N VAL A 63 -24.38 -27.32 3.89
CA VAL A 63 -25.54 -26.68 4.53
C VAL A 63 -25.09 -25.94 5.78
N LEU A 64 -25.22 -24.61 5.77
CA LEU A 64 -24.91 -23.79 6.94
C LEU A 64 -25.90 -24.05 8.08
N GLN A 65 -25.36 -24.35 9.26
CA GLN A 65 -26.16 -24.68 10.44
C GLN A 65 -26.13 -23.57 11.50
N ASP A 66 -27.26 -23.36 12.15
CA ASP A 66 -27.30 -22.62 13.41
C ASP A 66 -26.89 -23.56 14.54
N VAL A 67 -25.67 -23.37 15.05
CA VAL A 67 -25.07 -24.23 16.07
C VAL A 67 -25.27 -23.58 17.44
N THR A 68 -25.88 -24.30 18.38
CA THR A 68 -25.98 -23.81 19.77
C THR A 68 -24.67 -24.02 20.53
N VAL A 69 -24.45 -23.26 21.61
CA VAL A 69 -23.27 -23.48 22.48
C VAL A 69 -23.22 -24.93 23.01
N ALA A 70 -24.36 -25.53 23.33
CA ALA A 70 -24.44 -26.92 23.77
C ALA A 70 -24.10 -27.94 22.65
N GLN A 71 -24.44 -27.62 21.40
CA GLN A 71 -24.05 -28.42 20.24
C GLN A 71 -22.56 -28.28 19.95
N LEU A 72 -22.03 -27.05 19.99
CA LEU A 72 -20.59 -26.79 19.82
C LEU A 72 -19.75 -27.60 20.82
N ALA A 73 -20.19 -27.69 22.08
CA ALA A 73 -19.49 -28.43 23.14
C ALA A 73 -19.38 -29.94 22.89
N LYS A 74 -20.21 -30.53 22.02
CA LYS A 74 -20.14 -31.96 21.67
C LYS A 74 -18.98 -32.29 20.73
N HIS A 75 -18.52 -31.31 19.95
CA HIS A 75 -17.46 -31.45 18.94
C HIS A 75 -16.11 -31.04 19.53
N ASN A 76 -15.60 -31.87 20.45
CA ASN A 76 -14.44 -31.58 21.29
C ASN A 76 -13.24 -32.54 21.13
N LYS A 77 -13.18 -33.30 20.02
CA LYS A 77 -12.14 -34.31 19.77
C LYS A 77 -11.29 -33.93 18.56
N ARG A 78 -10.05 -34.41 18.46
CA ARG A 78 -9.13 -34.12 17.34
C ARG A 78 -9.75 -34.27 15.94
N HIS A 79 -10.47 -35.36 15.70
CA HIS A 79 -11.12 -35.68 14.42
C HIS A 79 -12.58 -35.22 14.34
N ASP A 80 -13.06 -34.55 15.38
CA ASP A 80 -14.39 -33.93 15.47
C ASP A 80 -14.29 -32.65 16.30
N ALA A 81 -13.54 -31.68 15.75
CA ALA A 81 -13.10 -30.48 16.43
C ALA A 81 -13.77 -29.25 15.84
N TRP A 82 -14.76 -28.70 16.54
CA TRP A 82 -15.37 -27.43 16.17
C TRP A 82 -14.99 -26.34 17.15
N LEU A 83 -14.81 -25.12 16.67
CA LEU A 83 -14.62 -23.95 17.53
C LEU A 83 -15.38 -22.76 16.95
N ALA A 84 -15.73 -21.80 17.81
CA ALA A 84 -16.33 -20.56 17.37
C ALA A 84 -15.35 -19.40 17.48
N ILE A 85 -15.31 -18.55 16.44
CA ILE A 85 -14.57 -17.28 16.44
C ILE A 85 -15.50 -16.20 15.92
N ARG A 86 -15.69 -15.15 16.73
CA ARG A 86 -16.53 -13.97 16.43
C ARG A 86 -17.93 -14.36 15.92
N GLY A 87 -18.56 -15.32 16.60
CA GLY A 87 -19.94 -15.76 16.30
C GLY A 87 -20.10 -16.73 15.13
N ARG A 88 -19.00 -17.19 14.50
CA ARG A 88 -19.02 -18.21 13.44
C ARG A 88 -18.37 -19.49 13.92
N VAL A 89 -18.95 -20.64 13.56
CA VAL A 89 -18.48 -21.98 13.94
C VAL A 89 -17.72 -22.60 12.78
N TYR A 90 -16.52 -23.11 13.06
CA TYR A 90 -15.63 -23.73 12.10
C TYR A 90 -15.28 -25.15 12.52
N ASN A 91 -15.33 -26.10 11.57
CA ASN A 91 -14.81 -27.45 11.76
C ASN A 91 -13.32 -27.47 11.42
N VAL A 92 -12.49 -27.43 12.46
CA VAL A 92 -11.03 -27.34 12.33
C VAL A 92 -10.35 -28.71 12.35
N SER A 93 -11.09 -29.82 12.30
CA SER A 93 -10.56 -31.19 12.36
C SER A 93 -9.46 -31.46 11.32
N HIS A 94 -9.64 -30.95 10.10
CA HIS A 94 -8.66 -31.09 9.02
C HIS A 94 -7.51 -30.07 9.10
N TYR A 95 -7.66 -29.01 9.90
CA TYR A 95 -6.68 -27.95 10.03
C TYR A 95 -5.66 -28.21 11.17
N MET A 96 -5.91 -29.20 12.03
CA MET A 96 -5.05 -29.55 13.17
C MET A 96 -3.58 -29.68 12.80
N ASP A 97 -3.29 -30.43 11.73
CA ASP A 97 -1.93 -30.72 11.27
C ASP A 97 -1.27 -29.54 10.54
N PHE A 98 -2.04 -28.50 10.17
CA PHE A 98 -1.58 -27.32 9.45
C PHE A 98 -1.42 -26.09 10.37
N HIS A 99 -1.82 -26.20 11.63
CA HIS A 99 -1.78 -25.07 12.56
C HIS A 99 -0.34 -24.77 13.02
N PRO A 100 0.23 -23.58 12.75
CA PRO A 100 1.64 -23.28 13.08
C PRO A 100 1.96 -23.24 14.59
N GLY A 101 0.93 -23.15 15.45
CA GLY A 101 1.07 -23.25 16.91
C GLY A 101 0.97 -24.67 17.44
N GLY A 102 0.79 -25.67 16.57
CA GLY A 102 0.58 -27.07 16.94
C GLY A 102 -0.88 -27.41 17.29
N GLU A 103 -1.16 -28.71 17.34
CA GLU A 103 -2.48 -29.26 17.67
C GLU A 103 -2.93 -28.87 19.09
N GLU A 104 -2.01 -28.92 20.06
CA GLU A 104 -2.31 -28.64 21.47
C GLU A 104 -2.90 -27.25 21.68
N GLU A 105 -2.34 -26.22 21.01
CA GLU A 105 -2.84 -24.84 21.10
C GLU A 105 -4.20 -24.66 20.45
N LEU A 106 -4.48 -25.37 19.35
CA LEU A 106 -5.77 -25.30 18.70
C LEU A 106 -6.84 -26.01 19.53
N MET A 107 -6.51 -27.17 20.11
CA MET A 107 -7.37 -27.97 20.99
C MET A 107 -7.83 -27.21 22.23
N ARG A 108 -7.05 -26.23 22.72
CA ARG A 108 -7.47 -25.34 23.82
C ARG A 108 -8.74 -24.55 23.51
N GLY A 109 -9.04 -24.28 22.24
CA GLY A 109 -10.22 -23.52 21.79
C GLY A 109 -11.38 -24.40 21.30
N VAL A 110 -11.16 -25.70 21.10
CA VAL A 110 -12.16 -26.63 20.56
C VAL A 110 -13.30 -26.86 21.56
N GLY A 111 -14.52 -27.00 21.04
CA GLY A 111 -15.75 -27.20 21.79
C GLY A 111 -16.36 -25.93 22.37
N LYS A 112 -15.79 -24.74 22.09
CA LYS A 112 -16.23 -23.47 22.71
C LYS A 112 -16.00 -22.25 21.81
N ASP A 113 -16.48 -21.10 22.31
CA ASP A 113 -16.16 -19.79 21.74
C ASP A 113 -14.72 -19.41 22.10
N ALA A 114 -13.83 -19.55 21.12
CA ALA A 114 -12.41 -19.30 21.23
C ALA A 114 -12.03 -17.86 20.84
N THR A 115 -13.00 -16.94 20.69
CA THR A 115 -12.75 -15.57 20.24
C THR A 115 -11.68 -14.85 21.07
N ASP A 116 -11.76 -14.95 22.40
CA ASP A 116 -10.81 -14.26 23.28
C ASP A 116 -9.43 -14.90 23.23
N LEU A 117 -9.36 -16.23 23.21
CA LEU A 117 -8.10 -16.97 23.04
C LEU A 117 -7.44 -16.63 21.70
N PHE A 118 -8.24 -16.55 20.64
CA PHE A 118 -7.79 -16.16 19.32
C PHE A 118 -7.28 -14.71 19.29
N ASN A 119 -7.97 -13.76 19.91
CA ASN A 119 -7.53 -12.36 19.93
C ASN A 119 -6.22 -12.17 20.71
N GLN A 120 -5.97 -12.96 21.76
CA GLN A 120 -4.73 -12.86 22.53
C GLN A 120 -3.49 -13.29 21.74
N VAL A 121 -3.62 -14.32 20.91
CA VAL A 121 -2.48 -14.95 20.23
C VAL A 121 -2.41 -14.60 18.73
N HIS A 122 -3.57 -14.45 18.09
CA HIS A 122 -3.76 -14.41 16.64
C HIS A 122 -4.67 -13.27 16.16
N ALA A 123 -4.83 -12.18 16.92
CA ALA A 123 -5.68 -11.03 16.56
C ALA A 123 -5.50 -10.51 15.12
N TRP A 124 -4.31 -10.67 14.56
CA TRP A 124 -3.90 -10.16 13.25
C TRP A 124 -3.94 -11.22 12.13
N VAL A 125 -4.35 -12.46 12.44
CA VAL A 125 -4.49 -13.54 11.45
C VAL A 125 -5.87 -13.47 10.81
N ASN A 126 -5.90 -13.50 9.48
CA ASN A 126 -7.15 -13.56 8.71
C ASN A 126 -7.75 -14.99 8.73
N PHE A 127 -8.32 -15.38 9.88
CA PHE A 127 -8.96 -16.69 10.05
C PHE A 127 -10.19 -16.86 9.16
N GLU A 128 -10.86 -15.77 8.75
CA GLU A 128 -12.06 -15.84 7.91
C GLU A 128 -11.74 -16.39 6.51
N SER A 129 -10.64 -15.93 5.90
CA SER A 129 -10.16 -16.50 4.63
C SER A 129 -9.52 -17.87 4.82
N LEU A 130 -8.77 -18.07 5.90
CA LEU A 130 -8.04 -19.31 6.16
C LEU A 130 -8.96 -20.50 6.43
N LEU A 131 -10.02 -20.29 7.22
CA LEU A 131 -10.98 -21.31 7.63
C LEU A 131 -12.30 -21.21 6.84
N GLN A 132 -12.34 -20.42 5.76
CA GLN A 132 -13.56 -20.19 4.97
C GLN A 132 -14.24 -21.50 4.57
N LYS A 133 -13.45 -22.49 4.14
CA LYS A 133 -13.91 -23.81 3.70
C LYS A 133 -14.30 -24.75 4.84
N CYS A 134 -13.99 -24.38 6.08
CA CYS A 134 -14.34 -25.09 7.30
C CYS A 134 -15.60 -24.53 7.98
N LEU A 135 -16.23 -23.50 7.41
CA LEU A 135 -17.37 -22.83 8.04
C LEU A 135 -18.58 -23.76 8.12
N VAL A 136 -18.98 -24.09 9.35
CA VAL A 136 -20.18 -24.88 9.65
C VAL A 136 -21.42 -23.99 9.70
N GLY A 137 -21.29 -22.78 10.26
CA GLY A 137 -22.39 -21.82 10.33
C GLY A 137 -22.28 -20.83 11.48
N ARG A 138 -23.41 -20.44 12.08
CA ARG A 138 -23.47 -19.35 13.08
C ARG A 138 -23.66 -19.92 14.49
N LEU A 139 -22.97 -19.33 15.46
CA LEU A 139 -23.17 -19.68 16.87
C LEU A 139 -24.39 -18.95 17.43
N ARG A 140 -25.41 -19.70 17.85
CA ARG A 140 -26.57 -19.15 18.58
C ARG A 140 -26.40 -19.30 20.08
N LYS A 141 -26.46 -18.18 20.78
CA LYS A 141 -26.73 -18.11 22.22
C LYS A 141 -28.26 -17.99 22.33
N ASN A 142 -28.98 -19.03 22.76
CA ASN A 142 -30.44 -18.94 22.94
C ASN A 142 -30.75 -17.92 24.06
N GLU A 143 -31.84 -17.14 24.03
CA GLU A 143 -33.17 -17.40 23.45
C GLU A 143 -33.76 -16.27 22.57
N GLY A 144 -34.71 -16.62 21.69
CA GLY A 144 -35.84 -15.73 21.37
C GLY A 144 -35.83 -14.93 20.06
N SER A 145 -35.92 -15.59 18.91
CA SER A 145 -36.81 -15.23 17.78
C SER A 145 -36.46 -16.08 16.55
N LYS A 146 -37.48 -16.74 15.99
CA LYS A 146 -37.40 -17.40 14.68
C LYS A 146 -37.74 -16.33 13.65
N VAL A 147 -36.87 -16.11 12.67
CA VAL A 147 -37.25 -15.43 11.42
C VAL A 147 -37.08 -16.46 10.31
N ASP A 148 -38.18 -16.74 9.63
CA ASP A 148 -38.34 -17.83 8.68
C ASP A 148 -37.60 -17.53 7.36
N LEU A 149 -36.74 -18.46 6.92
CA LEU A 149 -35.77 -18.27 5.83
C LEU A 149 -36.34 -18.55 4.43
N GLY A 150 -37.65 -18.33 4.22
CA GLY A 150 -38.38 -18.80 3.04
C GLY A 150 -38.74 -17.77 1.96
N VAL A 151 -38.53 -16.46 2.17
CA VAL A 151 -39.20 -15.44 1.31
C VAL A 151 -38.30 -14.80 0.23
N LEU A 152 -36.99 -15.05 0.20
CA LEU A 152 -36.08 -14.31 -0.71
C LEU A 152 -35.72 -14.97 -2.04
N LEU A 153 -36.22 -16.18 -2.37
CA LEU A 153 -35.71 -16.89 -3.56
C LEU A 153 -36.72 -17.38 -4.60
N PHE A 154 -38.04 -17.40 -4.37
CA PHE A 154 -38.98 -17.81 -5.42
C PHE A 154 -40.29 -17.02 -5.34
N GLY A 155 -40.48 -16.12 -6.30
CA GLY A 155 -41.77 -15.52 -6.56
C GLY A 155 -42.70 -16.52 -7.25
N SER A 156 -43.80 -16.90 -6.59
CA SER A 156 -45.09 -17.08 -7.26
C SER A 156 -46.25 -17.32 -6.30
N LYS A 157 -47.25 -16.45 -6.46
CA LYS A 157 -48.71 -16.70 -6.48
C LYS A 157 -49.34 -17.54 -5.35
N LYS A 158 -50.14 -16.86 -4.53
CA LYS A 158 -51.62 -16.95 -4.57
C LYS A 158 -52.24 -15.96 -3.57
N SER A 159 -53.03 -15.03 -4.09
CA SER A 159 -54.05 -14.29 -3.33
C SER A 159 -55.35 -15.08 -3.33
N ASN A 160 -56.11 -15.05 -2.22
CA ASN A 160 -57.52 -15.42 -2.22
C ASN A 160 -58.38 -14.21 -1.84
N ALA A 161 -59.32 -13.93 -2.73
CA ALA A 161 -60.63 -13.26 -2.62
C ALA A 161 -60.89 -12.18 -1.55
N GLY A 162 -61.39 -11.02 -2.02
CA GLY A 162 -62.09 -10.08 -1.13
C GLY A 162 -62.40 -8.67 -1.64
N ALA A 163 -63.20 -8.57 -2.71
CA ALA A 163 -64.19 -7.50 -2.97
C ALA A 163 -63.79 -6.07 -3.45
N LYS A 164 -64.54 -5.68 -4.49
CA LYS A 164 -65.02 -4.35 -4.95
C LYS A 164 -64.23 -3.57 -6.03
N GLN A 165 -65.05 -2.99 -6.91
CA GLN A 165 -64.81 -2.45 -8.26
C GLN A 165 -64.30 -0.99 -8.29
N VAL A 166 -63.34 -0.73 -9.20
CA VAL A 166 -63.24 0.31 -10.28
C VAL A 166 -63.67 1.76 -9.91
N PRO A 167 -62.85 2.84 -10.13
CA PRO A 167 -62.39 3.24 -11.48
C PRO A 167 -61.00 3.93 -11.66
N VAL A 168 -60.43 3.70 -12.86
CA VAL A 168 -59.74 4.61 -13.82
C VAL A 168 -58.65 5.61 -13.35
N LEU A 169 -57.42 5.33 -13.83
CA LEU A 169 -56.26 6.16 -14.27
C LEU A 169 -56.23 7.68 -13.91
N PRO A 170 -55.07 8.20 -13.44
CA PRO A 170 -53.95 8.53 -14.36
C PRO A 170 -52.59 8.01 -13.88
N GLY A 171 -51.66 7.88 -14.83
CA GLY A 171 -50.33 7.29 -14.63
C GLY A 171 -49.50 7.99 -13.54
N PRO A 172 -48.66 7.25 -12.78
CA PRO A 172 -47.88 7.83 -11.72
C PRO A 172 -46.64 8.52 -12.30
N THR A 173 -46.62 9.83 -12.09
CA THR A 173 -45.47 10.66 -11.77
C THR A 173 -44.29 9.88 -11.20
N VAL A 174 -43.12 10.13 -11.78
CA VAL A 174 -41.82 9.74 -11.26
C VAL A 174 -41.65 10.35 -9.88
N ALA A 175 -41.77 9.53 -8.83
CA ALA A 175 -41.40 9.90 -7.48
C ALA A 175 -40.00 9.35 -7.19
N GLU A 176 -39.10 10.28 -6.87
CA GLU A 176 -37.78 10.05 -6.30
C GLU A 176 -37.86 9.15 -5.07
N ASP A 177 -37.01 8.12 -5.00
CA ASP A 177 -36.18 7.90 -3.81
C ASP A 177 -35.08 6.87 -4.13
N SER A 178 -33.86 7.36 -4.31
CA SER A 178 -32.66 6.52 -4.25
C SER A 178 -31.64 7.20 -3.36
N LYS A 179 -31.70 6.92 -2.05
CA LYS A 179 -30.59 7.26 -1.14
C LYS A 179 -29.42 6.29 -1.38
N PRO A 180 -28.19 6.79 -1.60
CA PRO A 180 -27.03 5.94 -1.77
C PRO A 180 -26.60 5.32 -0.42
N LYS A 181 -26.11 4.08 -0.47
CA LYS A 181 -25.54 3.37 0.70
C LYS A 181 -24.31 4.15 1.21
N GLY A 182 -24.38 4.66 2.44
CA GLY A 182 -23.32 5.45 3.08
C GLY A 182 -22.00 4.69 3.21
N ARG A 183 -20.89 5.37 2.91
CA ARG A 183 -19.51 4.87 3.04
C ARG A 183 -19.16 4.77 4.53
N VAL A 184 -18.50 3.69 4.95
CA VAL A 184 -18.01 3.53 6.33
C VAL A 184 -16.91 4.58 6.60
N PRO A 185 -16.98 5.36 7.69
CA PRO A 185 -15.94 6.34 8.03
C PRO A 185 -14.58 5.67 8.17
N VAL A 186 -13.54 6.29 7.60
CA VAL A 186 -12.15 5.82 7.78
C VAL A 186 -11.73 6.15 9.22
N PRO A 187 -11.29 5.17 10.04
CA PRO A 187 -10.84 5.46 11.39
C PRO A 187 -9.68 6.44 11.40
N MET A 188 -9.80 7.47 12.25
CA MET A 188 -8.79 8.51 12.45
C MET A 188 -8.48 8.61 13.95
N ASP A 189 -7.20 8.82 14.27
CA ASP A 189 -6.70 9.09 15.61
C ASP A 189 -5.71 10.26 15.57
N TRP A 190 -5.44 10.90 16.69
CA TRP A 190 -4.47 11.98 16.76
C TRP A 190 -3.78 12.05 18.12
N PHE A 191 -2.54 12.53 18.11
CA PHE A 191 -1.76 12.76 19.31
C PHE A 191 -0.85 13.96 19.10
N GLN A 192 -0.23 14.45 20.16
CA GLN A 192 0.54 15.70 20.08
C GLN A 192 1.71 15.74 21.07
N LYS A 193 2.69 16.56 20.69
CA LYS A 193 3.73 17.11 21.56
C LYS A 193 3.46 18.62 21.74
N GLN A 194 4.34 19.33 22.44
CA GLN A 194 4.22 20.78 22.56
C GLN A 194 4.33 21.49 21.20
N ASP A 195 5.22 21.02 20.34
CA ASP A 195 5.62 21.62 19.06
C ASP A 195 5.00 20.96 17.83
N VAL A 196 4.44 19.75 17.95
CA VAL A 196 3.90 18.96 16.83
C VAL A 196 2.54 18.38 17.17
N VAL A 197 1.63 18.36 16.19
CA VAL A 197 0.41 17.55 16.22
C VAL A 197 0.47 16.49 15.11
N SER A 198 0.17 15.25 15.47
CA SER A 198 0.15 14.11 14.57
C SER A 198 -1.28 13.64 14.35
N VAL A 199 -1.70 13.53 13.08
CA VAL A 199 -3.00 12.98 12.68
C VAL A 199 -2.77 11.68 11.92
N VAL A 200 -3.45 10.62 12.33
CA VAL A 200 -3.27 9.26 11.80
C VAL A 200 -4.57 8.73 11.23
N TYR A 201 -4.51 8.22 10.00
CA TYR A 201 -5.63 7.59 9.31
C TYR A 201 -5.33 6.11 9.06
N TYR A 202 -6.35 5.27 9.24
CA TYR A 202 -6.27 3.82 9.03
C TYR A 202 -7.12 3.40 7.84
N THR A 203 -6.63 3.64 6.63
CA THR A 203 -7.41 3.44 5.39
C THR A 203 -7.59 1.97 5.00
N LYS A 204 -6.70 1.08 5.46
CA LYS A 204 -6.59 -0.33 5.01
C LYS A 204 -6.32 -0.48 3.51
N VAL A 205 -5.86 0.58 2.86
CA VAL A 205 -5.56 0.62 1.43
C VAL A 205 -4.06 0.48 1.22
N THR A 206 -3.69 -0.37 0.27
CA THR A 206 -2.29 -0.64 -0.03
C THR A 206 -1.69 0.47 -0.88
N CYS A 207 -0.47 0.91 -0.56
CA CYS A 207 0.24 1.99 -1.28
C CYS A 207 -0.63 3.27 -1.44
N PRO A 208 -1.12 3.88 -0.35
CA PRO A 208 -2.05 4.99 -0.44
C PRO A 208 -1.36 6.22 -1.08
N VAL A 209 -1.97 6.76 -2.14
CA VAL A 209 -1.63 8.08 -2.65
C VAL A 209 -2.43 9.11 -1.85
N VAL A 210 -1.71 9.98 -1.15
CA VAL A 210 -2.28 10.95 -0.22
C VAL A 210 -2.10 12.34 -0.80
N GLU A 211 -3.16 13.13 -0.76
CA GLU A 211 -3.09 14.57 -1.01
C GLU A 211 -3.51 15.31 0.25
N VAL A 212 -2.68 16.26 0.68
CA VAL A 212 -2.90 17.10 1.85
C VAL A 212 -2.94 18.54 1.39
N ARG A 213 -3.93 19.30 1.86
CA ARG A 213 -4.06 20.73 1.60
C ARG A 213 -4.21 21.45 2.93
N LEU A 214 -3.49 22.56 3.07
CA LEU A 214 -3.60 23.45 4.20
C LEU A 214 -3.91 24.86 3.69
N VAL A 215 -5.03 25.41 4.11
CA VAL A 215 -5.46 26.78 3.80
C VAL A 215 -5.45 27.60 5.09
N ASP A 216 -4.96 28.84 5.01
CA ASP A 216 -4.88 29.79 6.13
C ASP A 216 -4.26 29.22 7.42
N ASP A 217 -3.29 28.32 7.26
CA ASP A 217 -2.54 27.66 8.33
C ASP A 217 -3.40 26.86 9.34
N ARG A 218 -4.69 26.63 9.05
CA ARG A 218 -5.64 25.98 9.96
C ARG A 218 -6.61 25.05 9.28
N ASP A 219 -7.00 25.32 8.05
CA ASP A 219 -7.98 24.51 7.34
C ASP A 219 -7.28 23.36 6.61
N LEU A 220 -7.36 22.17 7.20
CA LEU A 220 -6.67 20.96 6.77
C LEU A 220 -7.65 20.01 6.06
N SER A 221 -7.40 19.77 4.78
CA SER A 221 -8.11 18.77 3.99
C SER A 221 -7.18 17.64 3.57
N VAL A 222 -7.62 16.39 3.78
CA VAL A 222 -6.83 15.19 3.50
C VAL A 222 -7.60 14.26 2.57
N TYR A 223 -7.00 13.89 1.46
CA TYR A 223 -7.58 13.01 0.45
C TYR A 223 -6.72 11.78 0.25
N VAL A 224 -7.35 10.65 -0.08
CA VAL A 224 -6.66 9.42 -0.49
C VAL A 224 -7.22 8.93 -1.83
N ARG A 225 -6.35 8.47 -2.72
CA ARG A 225 -6.77 7.90 -4.00
C ARG A 225 -7.22 6.44 -3.84
N LEU A 226 -8.49 6.16 -4.12
CA LEU A 226 -9.11 4.83 -4.07
C LEU A 226 -9.78 4.53 -5.41
N GLY A 227 -9.44 3.40 -6.03
CA GLY A 227 -10.10 2.98 -7.28
C GLY A 227 -9.94 3.99 -8.44
N GLY A 228 -8.82 4.73 -8.46
CA GLY A 228 -8.54 5.76 -9.48
C GLY A 228 -9.00 7.17 -9.11
N THR A 229 -9.78 7.35 -8.05
CA THR A 229 -10.38 8.65 -7.72
C THR A 229 -10.02 9.11 -6.31
N TYR A 230 -9.93 10.42 -6.11
CA TYR A 230 -9.58 10.98 -4.80
C TYR A 230 -10.81 11.08 -3.91
N THR A 231 -10.70 10.48 -2.74
CA THR A 231 -11.73 10.49 -1.69
C THR A 231 -11.25 11.36 -0.54
N LEU A 232 -12.08 12.31 -0.12
CA LEU A 232 -11.85 13.08 1.10
C LEU A 232 -11.92 12.16 2.32
N LEU A 233 -10.88 12.16 3.13
CA LEU A 233 -10.80 11.43 4.40
C LEU A 233 -11.27 12.27 5.58
N SER A 234 -10.87 13.54 5.62
CA SER A 234 -11.26 14.49 6.65
C SER A 234 -11.05 15.93 6.17
N HIS A 235 -11.89 16.82 6.66
CA HIS A 235 -11.79 18.26 6.51
C HIS A 235 -11.88 18.87 7.90
N LEU A 236 -10.79 19.45 8.39
CA LEU A 236 -10.62 19.87 9.78
C LEU A 236 -10.22 21.34 9.84
N SER A 237 -11.00 22.14 10.56
CA SER A 237 -10.54 23.44 11.05
C SER A 237 -9.73 23.22 12.33
N LEU A 238 -8.40 23.22 12.21
CA LEU A 238 -7.47 22.96 13.31
C LEU A 238 -7.66 23.98 14.44
N GLU A 239 -7.42 23.54 15.67
CA GLU A 239 -7.58 24.36 16.88
C GLU A 239 -6.72 25.64 16.84
N GLU A 240 -5.51 25.54 16.29
CA GLU A 240 -4.55 26.63 16.16
C GLU A 240 -3.73 26.52 14.87
N GLU A 241 -2.97 27.57 14.57
CA GLU A 241 -2.12 27.64 13.38
C GLU A 241 -0.94 26.65 13.40
N VAL A 242 -0.70 26.04 12.25
CA VAL A 242 0.45 25.17 11.98
C VAL A 242 1.31 25.74 10.86
N SER A 243 2.56 25.30 10.80
CA SER A 243 3.49 25.69 9.74
C SER A 243 3.42 24.69 8.59
N TRP A 244 3.44 25.21 7.36
CA TRP A 244 3.62 24.42 6.15
C TRP A 244 5.12 24.31 5.79
N PRO A 245 5.61 23.15 5.32
CA PRO A 245 4.89 21.92 5.01
C PRO A 245 4.72 20.97 6.20
N CYS A 246 3.69 20.12 6.09
CA CYS A 246 3.58 18.96 6.97
C CYS A 246 4.48 17.82 6.49
N LYS A 247 4.88 16.95 7.42
CA LYS A 247 5.53 15.70 7.06
C LYS A 247 4.46 14.61 6.92
N VAL A 248 4.47 13.93 5.77
CA VAL A 248 3.57 12.80 5.51
C VAL A 248 4.37 11.52 5.48
N SER A 249 3.91 10.52 6.23
CA SER A 249 4.44 9.16 6.18
C SER A 249 3.32 8.18 5.89
N THR A 250 3.59 7.24 4.99
CA THR A 250 2.66 6.19 4.61
C THR A 250 3.26 4.83 4.88
N ASN A 251 2.44 3.90 5.36
CA ASN A 251 2.80 2.49 5.44
C ASN A 251 2.03 1.73 4.37
N ASP A 252 2.73 1.29 3.33
CA ASP A 252 2.13 0.66 2.14
C ASP A 252 1.42 -0.67 2.45
N ASP A 253 1.81 -1.35 3.52
CA ASP A 253 1.26 -2.64 3.91
C ASP A 253 -0.09 -2.53 4.60
N THR A 254 -0.15 -1.65 5.59
CA THR A 254 -1.30 -1.44 6.49
C THR A 254 -2.27 -0.36 6.00
N GLY A 255 -1.81 0.54 5.11
CA GLY A 255 -2.56 1.73 4.73
C GLY A 255 -2.64 2.78 5.83
N LYS A 256 -1.74 2.72 6.83
CA LYS A 256 -1.59 3.79 7.83
C LYS A 256 -1.01 5.02 7.15
N ILE A 257 -1.65 6.16 7.33
CA ILE A 257 -1.16 7.48 6.92
C ILE A 257 -0.95 8.27 8.20
N GLU A 258 0.22 8.88 8.39
CA GLU A 258 0.50 9.78 9.50
C GLU A 258 0.98 11.13 8.97
N LEU A 259 0.25 12.18 9.33
CA LEU A 259 0.57 13.58 9.07
C LEU A 259 1.15 14.18 10.34
N GLN A 260 2.33 14.78 10.25
CA GLN A 260 2.95 15.52 11.35
C GLN A 260 2.99 17.00 10.97
N LEU A 261 2.25 17.82 11.73
CA LEU A 261 2.11 19.26 11.52
C LEU A 261 2.86 19.97 12.65
N VAL A 262 3.76 20.90 12.29
CA VAL A 262 4.50 21.71 13.27
C VAL A 262 3.62 22.86 13.71
N LYS A 263 3.38 23.01 15.01
CA LYS A 263 2.57 24.09 15.57
C LYS A 263 3.37 25.39 15.52
N LYS A 264 2.76 26.49 15.08
CA LYS A 264 3.43 27.80 15.12
C LYS A 264 3.68 28.26 16.55
N LEU A 265 2.73 27.98 17.45
CA LEU A 265 2.86 28.24 18.87
C LEU A 265 3.00 26.93 19.64
N PRO A 266 4.14 26.65 20.28
CA PRO A 266 4.32 25.44 21.07
C PRO A 266 3.40 25.40 22.31
N LYS A 267 2.32 24.63 22.25
CA LYS A 267 1.39 24.38 23.36
C LYS A 267 0.57 23.11 23.14
N LEU A 268 0.05 22.52 24.22
CA LEU A 268 -0.91 21.41 24.13
C LEU A 268 -2.29 21.95 23.74
N TRP A 269 -2.91 21.32 22.74
CA TRP A 269 -4.26 21.63 22.28
C TRP A 269 -5.28 20.80 23.05
N ALA A 270 -6.40 21.40 23.46
CA ALA A 270 -7.46 20.65 24.15
C ALA A 270 -8.20 19.67 23.22
N ARG A 271 -8.20 19.96 21.93
CA ARG A 271 -8.80 19.17 20.84
C ARG A 271 -8.00 19.36 19.56
N LEU A 272 -8.21 18.52 18.55
CA LEU A 272 -7.55 18.65 17.25
C LEU A 272 -8.06 19.87 16.46
N GLY A 273 -9.37 20.08 16.50
CA GLY A 273 -10.08 21.05 15.69
C GLY A 273 -11.57 20.70 15.60
N ALA A 274 -12.30 21.43 14.77
CA ALA A 274 -13.67 21.09 14.41
C ALA A 274 -13.70 20.39 13.04
N GLU A 275 -14.47 19.32 12.93
CA GLU A 275 -14.76 18.72 11.62
C GLU A 275 -15.65 19.69 10.85
N CYS A 276 -15.15 20.16 9.71
CA CYS A 276 -15.92 21.00 8.82
C CYS A 276 -17.06 20.14 8.29
N SER A 277 -18.30 20.49 8.65
CA SER A 277 -19.47 19.86 8.05
C SER A 277 -19.51 20.28 6.60
N ASP A 278 -18.93 19.48 5.72
CA ASP A 278 -19.23 19.60 4.30
C ASP A 278 -20.75 19.43 4.19
N ASN A 279 -21.44 20.50 3.77
CA ASN A 279 -22.88 20.52 3.55
C ASN A 279 -23.26 19.51 2.47
N GLY A 280 -23.31 18.21 2.79
CA GLY A 280 -23.89 17.13 1.99
C GLY A 280 -23.50 17.12 0.51
N THR A 281 -22.46 17.83 0.11
CA THR A 281 -22.00 17.88 -1.26
C THR A 281 -21.08 16.70 -1.35
N MET A 282 -21.73 15.56 -1.61
CA MET A 282 -21.14 14.50 -2.41
C MET A 282 -20.44 15.19 -3.59
N HIS A 283 -19.16 15.49 -3.45
CA HIS A 283 -18.31 15.51 -4.61
C HIS A 283 -18.42 14.09 -5.15
N SER A 284 -19.18 13.97 -6.24
CA SER A 284 -19.15 12.78 -7.07
C SER A 284 -17.70 12.39 -7.21
N ASN A 285 -17.48 11.10 -6.99
CA ASN A 285 -16.21 10.48 -6.66
C ASN A 285 -15.27 10.46 -7.88
N THR A 286 -15.19 11.53 -8.67
CA THR A 286 -14.59 11.50 -10.01
C THR A 286 -13.60 12.62 -10.34
N ASP A 287 -13.68 13.86 -9.81
CA ASP A 287 -12.68 14.90 -10.20
C ASP A 287 -12.56 16.04 -9.17
N VAL A 288 -11.97 15.78 -7.99
CA VAL A 288 -11.62 16.89 -7.06
C VAL A 288 -10.43 17.71 -7.61
N PHE A 289 -9.55 17.05 -8.38
CA PHE A 289 -8.31 17.65 -8.83
C PHE A 289 -8.21 17.61 -10.35
N ALA A 290 -7.73 18.70 -10.94
CA ALA A 290 -7.39 18.70 -12.35
C ALA A 290 -6.40 17.56 -12.67
N PRO A 291 -6.50 16.92 -13.85
CA PRO A 291 -5.63 15.80 -14.23
C PRO A 291 -4.14 16.14 -14.16
N PHE A 292 -3.82 17.42 -14.35
CA PHE A 292 -2.49 17.99 -14.21
C PHE A 292 -2.57 19.22 -13.31
N LEU A 293 -1.57 19.37 -12.45
CA LEU A 293 -1.49 20.36 -11.40
C LEU A 293 -0.25 21.24 -11.62
N PRO A 294 -0.32 22.58 -11.45
CA PRO A 294 0.83 23.46 -11.60
C PRO A 294 1.83 23.32 -10.42
N TYR A 295 3.11 23.27 -10.76
CA TYR A 295 4.24 23.29 -9.85
C TYR A 295 5.18 24.41 -10.25
N ILE A 296 5.72 25.11 -9.27
CA ILE A 296 6.77 26.10 -9.46
C ILE A 296 8.12 25.39 -9.33
N VAL A 297 9.04 25.69 -10.23
CA VAL A 297 10.45 25.29 -10.12
C VAL A 297 11.04 26.07 -8.95
N ALA A 298 11.25 25.39 -7.83
CA ALA A 298 11.88 25.97 -6.65
C ALA A 298 13.42 25.96 -6.78
N GLY A 299 13.97 25.01 -7.53
CA GLY A 299 15.41 24.84 -7.69
C GLY A 299 15.81 24.06 -8.92
N VAL A 300 17.01 24.35 -9.41
CA VAL A 300 17.66 23.62 -10.51
C VAL A 300 19.11 23.38 -10.13
N THR A 301 19.51 22.12 -10.03
CA THR A 301 20.88 21.72 -9.71
C THR A 301 21.46 20.87 -10.84
N PRO A 302 22.61 21.22 -11.43
CA PRO A 302 23.29 20.33 -12.36
C PRO A 302 23.82 19.10 -11.61
N VAL A 303 23.51 17.91 -12.14
CA VAL A 303 24.01 16.63 -11.60
C VAL A 303 25.21 16.17 -12.43
N THR A 304 25.11 16.23 -13.75
CA THR A 304 26.21 15.98 -14.69
C THR A 304 26.18 16.99 -15.84
N HIS A 305 27.09 16.84 -16.81
CA HIS A 305 27.19 17.73 -17.98
C HIS A 305 25.89 17.89 -18.76
N ASN A 306 24.97 16.90 -18.72
CA ASN A 306 23.69 16.94 -19.41
C ASN A 306 22.53 16.43 -18.54
N THR A 307 22.67 16.38 -17.21
CA THR A 307 21.59 15.94 -16.31
C THR A 307 21.34 17.00 -15.26
N LYS A 308 20.08 17.38 -15.07
CA LYS A 308 19.65 18.37 -14.08
C LYS A 308 18.64 17.76 -13.11
N LEU A 309 18.71 18.19 -11.86
CA LEU A 309 17.71 17.94 -10.83
C LEU A 309 16.82 19.17 -10.70
N LEU A 310 15.56 19.03 -11.09
CA LEU A 310 14.51 20.03 -10.92
C LEU A 310 13.81 19.76 -9.59
N VAL A 311 13.78 20.76 -8.70
CA VAL A 311 13.02 20.71 -7.46
C VAL A 311 11.74 21.51 -7.66
N LEU A 312 10.59 20.86 -7.49
CA LEU A 312 9.29 21.40 -7.83
C LEU A 312 8.42 21.48 -6.57
N ARG A 313 7.63 22.56 -6.45
CA ARG A 313 6.68 22.72 -5.34
C ARG A 313 5.30 23.11 -5.85
N ARG A 314 4.26 22.59 -5.22
CA ARG A 314 2.88 22.98 -5.51
C ARG A 314 2.66 24.45 -5.17
N ARG A 315 1.91 25.16 -6.02
CA ARG A 315 1.60 26.59 -5.84
C ARG A 315 0.54 26.86 -4.76
N ASP A 316 -0.29 25.88 -4.43
CA ASP A 316 -1.48 26.02 -3.58
C ASP A 316 -1.30 25.47 -2.17
N CYS A 317 -0.06 25.39 -1.66
CA CYS A 317 0.24 24.79 -0.35
C CYS A 317 -0.36 23.39 -0.17
N ALA A 318 -0.43 22.63 -1.27
CA ALA A 318 -0.80 21.22 -1.27
C ALA A 318 0.44 20.34 -1.35
N TYR A 319 0.35 19.14 -0.79
CA TYR A 319 1.35 18.10 -0.97
C TYR A 319 0.69 16.82 -1.45
N ARG A 320 1.31 16.17 -2.43
CA ARG A 320 0.85 14.89 -2.97
C ARG A 320 1.97 13.87 -2.89
N THR A 321 1.72 12.73 -2.27
CA THR A 321 2.70 11.64 -2.24
C THR A 321 2.83 10.99 -3.61
N VAL A 322 4.07 10.64 -3.98
CA VAL A 322 4.35 9.74 -5.11
C VAL A 322 4.90 8.44 -4.52
N PRO A 323 4.16 7.32 -4.59
CA PRO A 323 4.63 6.05 -4.05
C PRO A 323 5.89 5.57 -4.75
N ILE A 324 6.66 4.71 -4.08
CA ILE A 324 7.89 4.13 -4.64
C ILE A 324 7.57 3.40 -5.94
N GLY A 325 8.42 3.57 -6.96
CA GLY A 325 8.26 2.95 -8.28
C GLY A 325 7.16 3.56 -9.16
N HIS A 326 6.50 4.63 -8.71
CA HIS A 326 5.57 5.40 -9.54
C HIS A 326 6.25 6.61 -10.20
N HIS A 327 5.62 7.16 -11.21
CA HIS A 327 6.09 8.32 -11.98
C HIS A 327 4.96 9.35 -12.17
N VAL A 328 5.28 10.54 -12.67
CA VAL A 328 4.29 11.55 -13.06
C VAL A 328 4.45 11.88 -14.55
N ARG A 329 3.48 12.53 -15.17
CA ARG A 329 3.57 13.02 -16.55
C ARG A 329 3.63 14.53 -16.55
N VAL A 330 4.41 15.10 -17.46
CA VAL A 330 4.35 16.53 -17.77
C VAL A 330 3.26 16.77 -18.82
N ARG A 331 2.54 17.90 -18.75
CA ARG A 331 1.37 18.24 -19.61
C ARG A 331 1.68 18.47 -21.11
N SER A 332 2.63 17.74 -21.68
CA SER A 332 3.01 17.79 -23.11
C SER A 332 2.89 16.43 -23.80
N ASN A 333 2.04 15.53 -23.27
CA ASN A 333 1.83 14.16 -23.74
C ASN A 333 3.08 13.25 -23.76
N ILE A 334 4.16 13.64 -23.06
CA ILE A 334 5.39 12.85 -22.97
C ILE A 334 5.60 12.44 -21.50
N GLN A 335 5.77 11.13 -21.28
CA GLN A 335 6.04 10.56 -19.96
C GLN A 335 7.40 11.06 -19.44
N VAL A 336 7.45 11.52 -18.19
CA VAL A 336 8.71 11.89 -17.54
C VAL A 336 8.85 11.05 -16.29
N VAL A 337 9.88 10.19 -16.26
CA VAL A 337 10.17 9.42 -15.07
C VAL A 337 10.68 10.37 -13.99
N ALA A 338 9.84 10.67 -13.01
CA ALA A 338 10.27 11.42 -11.86
C ALA A 338 9.37 11.22 -10.65
N ALA A 339 10.00 10.81 -9.55
CA ALA A 339 9.79 11.34 -8.21
C ALA A 339 10.89 10.78 -7.32
N LEU A 340 11.98 11.53 -7.17
CA LEU A 340 12.88 11.25 -6.05
C LEU A 340 12.13 11.61 -4.76
N CYS A 341 12.13 10.66 -3.82
CA CYS A 341 11.53 10.80 -2.49
C CYS A 341 12.13 12.04 -1.77
N PRO A 342 11.37 12.74 -0.90
CA PRO A 342 11.87 13.84 -0.06
C PRO A 342 13.19 13.53 0.65
N SER A 343 13.46 12.25 0.97
CA SER A 343 14.70 11.77 1.59
C SER A 343 15.98 12.01 0.76
N PHE A 344 15.88 12.32 -0.53
CA PHE A 344 17.00 12.69 -1.41
C PHE A 344 17.14 14.18 -1.64
N VAL A 345 16.17 14.96 -1.18
CA VAL A 345 16.20 16.40 -1.32
C VAL A 345 17.12 16.92 -0.20
N PRO A 346 18.13 17.74 -0.51
CA PRO A 346 19.04 18.23 0.50
C PRO A 346 18.27 18.90 1.67
N PRO A 347 18.81 18.91 2.91
CA PRO A 347 18.08 19.37 4.10
C PRO A 347 17.52 20.79 4.01
N GLU A 348 18.11 21.64 3.17
CA GLU A 348 17.64 22.99 2.88
C GLU A 348 16.32 23.03 2.10
N TRP A 349 15.84 21.91 1.58
CA TRP A 349 14.59 21.81 0.84
C TRP A 349 13.47 21.19 1.66
N GLN A 350 12.28 21.71 1.41
CA GLN A 350 11.07 21.46 2.19
C GLN A 350 10.48 20.05 1.91
N PRO A 351 9.88 19.37 2.91
CA PRO A 351 9.22 18.07 2.76
C PRO A 351 8.14 17.95 1.68
N ASP A 352 7.59 19.08 1.20
CA ASP A 352 6.56 19.13 0.15
C ASP A 352 7.13 19.17 -1.28
N ALA A 353 8.45 19.09 -1.43
CA ALA A 353 9.11 19.12 -2.72
C ALA A 353 8.99 17.80 -3.49
N LEU A 354 8.80 17.93 -4.81
CA LEU A 354 8.86 16.84 -5.77
C LEU A 354 10.08 17.04 -6.68
N CYS A 355 10.92 16.02 -6.83
CA CYS A 355 12.16 16.12 -7.60
C CYS A 355 12.12 15.32 -8.91
N LEU A 356 12.48 15.97 -10.01
CA LEU A 356 12.66 15.35 -11.33
C LEU A 356 14.13 15.38 -11.73
N MET A 357 14.75 14.22 -11.92
CA MET A 357 16.09 14.11 -12.50
C MET A 357 15.98 13.87 -14.00
N VAL A 358 16.35 14.87 -14.79
CA VAL A 358 16.14 14.91 -16.23
C VAL A 358 17.47 14.98 -16.94
N LYS A 359 17.72 14.01 -17.82
CA LYS A 359 18.84 14.06 -18.77
C LYS A 359 18.39 14.73 -20.05
N GLU A 360 19.16 15.70 -20.50
CA GLU A 360 18.93 16.44 -21.72
C GLU A 360 19.33 15.60 -22.93
N TYR A 361 18.37 15.39 -23.82
CA TYR A 361 18.59 14.90 -25.16
C TYR A 361 18.34 16.06 -26.12
N PRO A 362 19.37 16.61 -26.80
CA PRO A 362 19.22 17.83 -27.62
C PRO A 362 18.14 17.73 -28.71
N ALA A 363 17.97 16.54 -29.30
CA ALA A 363 16.93 16.27 -30.29
C ALA A 363 15.57 15.86 -29.67
N GLY A 364 15.46 15.83 -28.35
CA GLY A 364 14.26 15.41 -27.64
C GLY A 364 13.19 16.49 -27.62
N ALA A 365 11.92 16.10 -27.75
CA ALA A 365 10.81 17.05 -27.75
C ALA A 365 10.53 17.71 -26.37
N LEU A 366 10.92 17.05 -25.28
CA LEU A 366 10.60 17.50 -23.91
C LEU A 366 11.82 17.90 -23.08
N THR A 367 12.87 17.09 -23.11
CA THR A 367 13.99 17.24 -22.20
C THR A 367 14.79 18.55 -22.37
N PRO A 368 14.97 19.13 -23.59
CA PRO A 368 15.58 20.46 -23.73
C PRO A 368 14.76 21.54 -23.02
N TRP A 369 13.43 21.52 -23.18
CA TRP A 369 12.55 22.48 -22.50
C TRP A 369 12.60 22.33 -20.98
N LEU A 370 12.53 21.09 -20.46
CA LEU A 370 12.68 20.85 -19.01
C LEU A 370 14.04 21.33 -18.49
N CYS A 371 15.10 21.11 -19.25
CA CYS A 371 16.44 21.53 -18.87
C CYS A 371 16.66 23.04 -19.04
N SER A 372 15.84 23.76 -19.81
CA SER A 372 15.90 25.23 -19.92
C SER A 372 15.18 25.97 -18.78
N LEU A 373 14.38 25.26 -17.98
CA LEU A 373 13.63 25.87 -16.87
C LEU A 373 14.54 26.48 -15.81
N CYS A 374 14.11 27.61 -15.26
CA CYS A 374 14.75 28.35 -14.19
C CYS A 374 13.85 28.40 -12.93
N PRO A 375 14.41 28.67 -11.74
CA PRO A 375 13.61 28.90 -10.55
C PRO A 375 12.57 30.02 -10.78
N GLY A 376 11.31 29.76 -10.39
CA GLY A 376 10.16 30.63 -10.64
C GLY A 376 9.30 30.19 -11.83
N ASP A 377 9.84 29.41 -12.77
CA ASP A 377 9.05 28.87 -13.89
C ASP A 377 8.00 27.87 -13.41
N THR A 378 7.01 27.60 -14.26
CA THR A 378 5.91 26.67 -13.93
C THR A 378 5.92 25.45 -14.83
N VAL A 379 5.66 24.28 -14.25
CA VAL A 379 5.48 22.99 -14.92
C VAL A 379 4.17 22.37 -14.44
N GLU A 380 3.43 21.73 -15.33
CA GLU A 380 2.18 21.07 -14.97
C GLU A 380 2.35 19.54 -14.98
N LEU A 381 2.05 18.92 -13.84
CA LEU A 381 2.31 17.50 -13.58
C LEU A 381 1.05 16.72 -13.27
N SER A 382 0.96 15.48 -13.74
CA SER A 382 -0.13 14.58 -13.42
C SER A 382 -0.12 14.09 -11.97
N GLY A 383 -1.14 13.32 -11.59
CA GLY A 383 -1.03 12.42 -10.43
C GLY A 383 -0.02 11.30 -10.66
N PRO A 384 0.39 10.58 -9.58
CA PRO A 384 1.31 9.47 -9.69
C PRO A 384 0.71 8.29 -10.46
N GLU A 385 1.46 7.71 -11.38
CA GLU A 385 1.09 6.60 -12.24
C GLU A 385 2.11 5.47 -12.06
N GLY A 386 1.64 4.22 -12.10
CA GLY A 386 2.49 3.06 -11.86
C GLY A 386 1.71 1.88 -11.28
N SER A 387 2.31 0.71 -11.36
CA SER A 387 1.78 -0.55 -10.81
C SER A 387 2.74 -1.21 -9.80
N PHE A 388 3.91 -0.60 -9.57
CA PHE A 388 4.90 -1.15 -8.65
C PHE A 388 4.36 -1.12 -7.22
N SER A 389 4.55 -2.22 -6.49
CA SER A 389 4.20 -2.29 -5.07
C SER A 389 5.37 -2.83 -4.27
N THR A 390 5.69 -2.14 -3.18
CA THR A 390 6.70 -2.56 -2.20
C THR A 390 6.35 -3.88 -1.52
N LYS A 391 5.08 -4.33 -1.59
CA LYS A 391 4.64 -5.67 -1.14
C LYS A 391 5.36 -6.80 -1.85
N LEU A 392 5.74 -6.61 -3.11
CA LEU A 392 6.52 -7.59 -3.87
C LEU A 392 7.88 -7.86 -3.21
N LEU A 393 8.36 -6.92 -2.39
CA LEU A 393 9.65 -6.98 -1.72
C LEU A 393 9.56 -7.51 -0.28
N ALA A 394 8.35 -7.74 0.25
CA ALA A 394 8.16 -8.10 1.67
C ALA A 394 8.79 -9.45 2.04
N GLU A 395 8.82 -10.39 1.09
CA GLU A 395 9.37 -11.74 1.27
C GLU A 395 10.79 -11.88 0.68
N MET A 396 11.34 -10.81 0.11
CA MET A 396 12.60 -10.83 -0.62
C MET A 396 13.79 -10.69 0.32
N THR A 397 14.75 -11.61 0.19
CA THR A 397 16.01 -11.59 0.91
C THR A 397 17.13 -10.94 0.12
N SER A 398 16.97 -10.65 -1.17
CA SER A 398 17.95 -9.88 -1.92
C SER A 398 17.26 -9.03 -2.98
N LEU A 399 17.71 -7.78 -3.09
CA LEU A 399 17.22 -6.82 -4.07
C LEU A 399 18.37 -6.43 -4.99
N TYR A 400 18.19 -6.62 -6.29
CA TYR A 400 19.15 -6.23 -7.32
C TYR A 400 18.51 -5.12 -8.14
N LEU A 401 19.20 -4.00 -8.31
CA LEU A 401 18.73 -2.86 -9.08
C LEU A 401 19.68 -2.63 -10.24
N VAL A 402 19.14 -2.65 -11.44
CA VAL A 402 19.89 -2.66 -12.70
C VAL A 402 19.48 -1.42 -13.47
N ALA A 403 20.35 -0.43 -13.51
CA ALA A 403 20.03 0.89 -14.05
C ALA A 403 20.96 1.29 -15.19
N ALA A 404 20.40 1.92 -16.22
CA ALA A 404 21.17 2.57 -17.28
C ALA A 404 20.73 4.03 -17.42
N GLY A 405 21.70 4.97 -17.34
CA GLY A 405 21.42 6.40 -17.44
C GLY A 405 20.36 6.89 -16.45
N THR A 406 19.32 7.57 -16.94
CA THR A 406 18.20 8.08 -16.10
C THR A 406 17.31 6.97 -15.53
N GLY A 407 17.50 5.71 -15.92
CA GLY A 407 16.87 4.56 -15.25
C GLY A 407 17.28 4.42 -13.78
N LEU A 408 18.29 5.17 -13.33
CA LEU A 408 18.66 5.29 -11.92
C LEU A 408 17.56 5.93 -11.06
N THR A 409 16.77 6.85 -11.61
CA THR A 409 15.77 7.63 -10.86
C THR A 409 14.80 6.77 -10.02
N PRO A 410 14.11 5.75 -10.57
CA PRO A 410 13.25 4.89 -9.77
C PRO A 410 14.02 4.03 -8.75
N MET A 411 15.29 3.71 -9.03
CA MET A 411 16.11 2.88 -8.14
C MET A 411 16.52 3.62 -6.87
N LEU A 412 16.72 4.94 -6.93
CA LEU A 412 17.11 5.73 -5.78
C LEU A 412 16.07 5.62 -4.64
N ALA A 413 14.78 5.77 -4.95
CA ALA A 413 13.71 5.60 -3.95
C ALA A 413 13.73 4.19 -3.31
N LEU A 414 13.98 3.16 -4.13
CA LEU A 414 14.12 1.77 -3.65
C LEU A 414 15.35 1.56 -2.78
N ILE A 415 16.49 2.18 -3.12
CA ILE A 415 17.73 2.10 -2.33
C ILE A 415 17.50 2.67 -0.93
N VAL A 416 16.91 3.86 -0.82
CA VAL A 416 16.62 4.47 0.48
C VAL A 416 15.67 3.60 1.29
N TRP A 417 14.58 3.15 0.68
CA TRP A 417 13.62 2.25 1.34
C TRP A 417 14.28 0.94 1.82
N ALA A 418 15.16 0.35 1.01
CA ALA A 418 15.84 -0.89 1.35
C ALA A 418 16.90 -0.72 2.45
N LEU A 419 17.46 0.47 2.62
CA LEU A 419 18.48 0.77 3.61
C LEU A 419 17.93 1.36 4.91
N GLU A 420 16.71 1.91 4.89
CA GLU A 420 16.08 2.51 6.06
C GLU A 420 15.97 1.51 7.23
N GLY A 421 16.56 1.87 8.38
CA GLY A 421 16.61 1.02 9.57
C GLY A 421 17.45 -0.27 9.44
N ARG A 422 18.19 -0.43 8.33
CA ARG A 422 18.78 -1.70 7.89
C ARG A 422 20.31 -1.71 7.81
N GLY A 423 20.98 -0.56 7.95
CA GLY A 423 22.44 -0.41 8.01
C GLY A 423 23.15 -0.54 6.65
N SER A 424 24.24 0.20 6.44
CA SER A 424 24.90 0.38 5.12
C SER A 424 25.78 -0.78 4.66
N ARG A 425 26.20 -1.71 5.54
CA ARG A 425 27.10 -2.84 5.22
C ARG A 425 26.52 -3.86 4.22
N ARG A 426 25.27 -3.68 3.79
CA ARG A 426 24.52 -4.61 2.95
C ARG A 426 24.22 -4.07 1.55
N PHE A 427 24.82 -2.93 1.20
CA PHE A 427 24.65 -2.27 -0.09
C PHE A 427 25.97 -2.28 -0.85
N THR A 428 25.97 -2.85 -2.05
CA THR A 428 27.12 -2.88 -2.96
C THR A 428 26.72 -2.20 -4.26
N VAL A 429 27.64 -1.41 -4.82
CA VAL A 429 27.46 -0.73 -6.10
C VAL A 429 28.57 -1.17 -7.05
N THR A 430 28.18 -1.58 -8.24
CA THR A 430 29.09 -1.87 -9.34
C THR A 430 28.77 -0.94 -10.49
N HIS A 431 29.72 -0.07 -10.83
CA HIS A 431 29.64 0.80 -11.98
C HIS A 431 30.29 0.12 -13.20
N VAL A 432 29.66 0.27 -14.35
CA VAL A 432 30.11 -0.26 -15.63
C VAL A 432 30.08 0.89 -16.63
N LEU A 433 31.21 1.21 -17.24
CA LEU A 433 31.29 2.29 -18.22
C LEU A 433 31.44 1.69 -19.62
N SER A 434 30.57 2.06 -20.55
CA SER A 434 30.69 1.58 -21.94
C SER A 434 31.91 2.19 -22.63
N GLU A 435 32.18 3.47 -22.32
CA GLU A 435 33.29 4.25 -22.84
C GLU A 435 34.08 4.83 -21.66
N ALA A 436 34.89 3.98 -21.04
CA ALA A 436 35.65 4.35 -19.85
C ALA A 436 37.01 4.97 -20.22
N SER A 437 37.42 6.01 -19.49
CA SER A 437 38.78 6.56 -19.57
C SER A 437 39.82 5.55 -19.10
N ASP A 438 41.07 5.68 -19.54
CA ASP A 438 42.13 4.68 -19.26
C ASP A 438 42.40 4.47 -17.76
N ASP A 439 42.13 5.46 -16.92
CA ASP A 439 42.25 5.40 -15.46
C ASP A 439 41.12 4.65 -14.74
N TRP A 440 40.05 4.25 -15.45
CA TRP A 440 38.92 3.52 -14.85
C TRP A 440 39.26 2.07 -14.48
N VAL A 441 39.39 1.79 -13.19
CA VAL A 441 39.70 0.44 -12.69
C VAL A 441 38.49 -0.49 -12.58
N GLY A 442 37.27 0.02 -12.83
CA GLY A 442 36.04 -0.74 -12.75
C GLY A 442 35.74 -1.54 -14.02
N ARG A 443 34.52 -2.12 -14.07
CA ARG A 443 34.06 -2.86 -15.24
C ARG A 443 33.85 -1.94 -16.44
N ARG A 444 34.11 -2.47 -17.63
CA ARG A 444 34.06 -1.76 -18.92
C ARG A 444 33.30 -2.56 -19.97
N GLY A 445 32.75 -1.88 -20.96
CA GLY A 445 32.12 -2.48 -22.13
C GLY A 445 30.61 -2.25 -22.21
N HIS A 446 30.05 -2.56 -23.37
CA HIS A 446 28.60 -2.57 -23.57
C HIS A 446 28.00 -3.79 -22.87
N ILE A 447 26.83 -3.59 -22.28
CA ILE A 447 26.12 -4.69 -21.64
C ILE A 447 25.54 -5.61 -22.70
N ASP A 448 25.92 -6.88 -22.62
CA ASP A 448 25.34 -7.99 -23.35
C ASP A 448 24.80 -9.06 -22.38
N GLU A 449 24.27 -10.14 -22.94
CA GLU A 449 23.69 -11.25 -22.20
C GLU A 449 24.68 -11.89 -21.23
N SER A 450 25.91 -12.15 -21.70
CA SER A 450 26.96 -12.80 -20.91
C SER A 450 27.35 -11.95 -19.70
N PHE A 451 27.41 -10.64 -19.91
CA PHE A 451 27.77 -9.68 -18.88
C PHE A 451 26.69 -9.57 -17.80
N LEU A 452 25.40 -9.60 -18.20
CA LEU A 452 24.29 -9.61 -17.26
C LEU A 452 24.22 -10.93 -16.48
N GLN A 453 24.45 -12.08 -17.10
CA GLN A 453 24.48 -13.37 -16.40
C GLN A 453 25.55 -13.42 -15.30
N GLU A 454 26.66 -12.70 -15.45
CA GLU A 454 27.70 -12.62 -14.42
C GLU A 454 27.30 -11.72 -13.23
N LEU A 455 26.47 -10.70 -13.47
CA LEU A 455 26.11 -9.69 -12.48
C LEU A 455 24.77 -9.95 -11.80
N LEU A 456 23.84 -10.55 -12.53
CA LEU A 456 22.53 -10.94 -12.02
C LEU A 456 22.66 -12.28 -11.30
N PRO A 457 21.86 -12.47 -10.25
CA PRO A 457 21.86 -13.76 -9.60
C PRO A 457 21.04 -14.77 -10.42
N ASP A 458 21.24 -16.05 -10.15
CA ASP A 458 20.34 -17.10 -10.66
C ASP A 458 19.02 -17.07 -9.87
N ILE A 459 18.05 -16.29 -10.39
CA ILE A 459 16.72 -16.13 -9.77
C ILE A 459 15.95 -17.46 -9.75
N ALA A 460 16.21 -18.37 -10.70
CA ALA A 460 15.55 -19.68 -10.73
C ALA A 460 15.98 -20.56 -9.54
N SER A 461 17.20 -20.36 -9.05
CA SER A 461 17.73 -21.10 -7.89
C SER A 461 17.23 -20.60 -6.53
N ASP A 462 16.80 -19.33 -6.44
CA ASP A 462 16.39 -18.71 -5.18
C ASP A 462 15.21 -17.72 -5.38
N PRO A 463 13.98 -18.14 -5.04
CA PRO A 463 12.77 -17.33 -5.24
C PRO A 463 12.67 -16.13 -4.31
N THR A 464 13.62 -15.97 -3.38
CA THR A 464 13.66 -14.82 -2.46
C THR A 464 14.45 -13.64 -3.02
N GLN A 465 14.85 -13.70 -4.29
CA GLN A 465 15.59 -12.65 -4.98
C GLN A 465 14.67 -11.86 -5.88
N PHE A 466 14.87 -10.54 -5.91
CA PHE A 466 14.09 -9.63 -6.74
C PHE A 466 15.00 -8.73 -7.57
N VAL A 467 14.73 -8.63 -8.87
CA VAL A 467 15.49 -7.77 -9.79
C VAL A 467 14.58 -6.65 -10.30
N CYS A 468 14.99 -5.40 -10.09
CA CYS A 468 14.40 -4.23 -10.73
C CYS A 468 15.32 -3.76 -11.85
N VAL A 469 14.79 -3.57 -13.05
CA VAL A 469 15.54 -3.00 -14.18
C VAL A 469 14.87 -1.74 -14.72
N CYS A 470 15.66 -0.72 -15.04
CA CYS A 470 15.18 0.47 -15.73
C CYS A 470 16.30 1.10 -16.59
N GLY A 471 15.96 1.48 -17.81
CA GLY A 471 16.89 2.09 -18.75
C GLY A 471 16.30 2.14 -20.16
N PRO A 472 17.13 2.28 -21.21
CA PRO A 472 16.69 2.15 -22.60
C PRO A 472 15.95 0.82 -22.84
N THR A 473 15.03 0.81 -23.80
CA THR A 473 14.17 -0.36 -24.09
C THR A 473 14.99 -1.62 -24.36
N ALA A 474 15.97 -1.55 -25.27
CA ALA A 474 16.82 -2.68 -25.62
C ALA A 474 17.57 -3.25 -24.39
N PHE A 475 18.05 -2.39 -23.49
CA PHE A 475 18.70 -2.79 -22.24
C PHE A 475 17.73 -3.50 -21.28
N THR A 476 16.52 -2.96 -21.17
CA THR A 476 15.49 -3.50 -20.27
C THR A 476 14.96 -4.84 -20.80
N GLU A 477 14.76 -4.98 -22.10
CA GLU A 477 14.32 -6.23 -22.74
C GLU A 477 15.38 -7.32 -22.62
N LEU A 478 16.65 -7.00 -22.90
CA LEU A 478 17.77 -7.93 -22.72
C LEU A 478 17.81 -8.47 -21.29
N THR A 479 17.67 -7.59 -20.30
CA THR A 479 17.70 -7.98 -18.87
C THR A 479 16.50 -8.83 -18.46
N ARG A 480 15.33 -8.68 -19.10
CA ARG A 480 14.12 -9.45 -18.76
C ARG A 480 14.06 -10.83 -19.40
N ASN A 481 14.83 -11.05 -20.47
CA ASN A 481 14.89 -12.33 -21.17
C ASN A 481 15.86 -13.31 -20.52
N LEU A 482 16.71 -12.82 -19.63
CA LEU A 482 17.52 -13.57 -18.68
C LEU A 482 16.71 -13.92 -17.44
#